data_AF-A0A8T4N966-F1
#
_entry.id   AF-A0A8T4N966-F1
#
_cell.length_a   1.000
_cell.length_b   1.000
_cell.length_c   1.000
_cell.angle_alpha   90.00
_cell.angle_beta   90.00
_cell.angle_gamma   90.00
#
_symmetry.space_group_name_H-M   'P 1'
#
loop_
_entity.id
_entity.type
_entity.pdbx_description
1 polymer ?
#
loop_
_entity_poly.entity_id
_entity_poly.type
_entity_poly.pdbx_seq_one_letter_code
_entity_poly.pdbx_strand_id
1 'polypeptide(L)'
;MKIENFHKWGFGGLGVWGFGCLLSFVILLIGFGMAATSEVSYCCEKTTGGAWCVNDKQSACAAGYNSAPTSCQTTSYCRLGTCYDSGEGICMGNTPQRVCNDNGGTWDPREPDEVPQCQLGCCVIADQAAFVSLVRCKRLSSLFGVENDYRTDVTNEVDCIAEAQAQDKGACVYEKEFERLCEFTTRGECGASEKVEILNQTNLSISSDKTFYKDYLCSAEELGTSCAKQTSTTCSGGDVFWVDSCGNLENVYSSDKVKSWNRGRVLESDEVCKANDGSNMNCGNCDYMLGTRCSEFEGLIGGPSGSDNYCQKTECVDRDGDKRINGESWCVAGSGASMGGSGVGGPGSLEIAPGARYYREVCSDGEVRVEPCADYRNEVCLEGSIDTTGGKFGTAACRVNRWQECVMQTDKDDCLNIDRRDCKWMPSVLGMVLGGATQSDSATYSNPSASASTFTNPTTTNTPAFTNPTGSVVAPITGNSIFGGDDKAEEVAPTTTTNRPDGICVPNFSPGLKFWEEGSAKQICGQANAKCVVVYEKGLIGGSKIVEGAECMEDAWAESANGVCTALGDCGGAVNYDGAYTDDGYKWVVDGAKRRLQ
;
A
#
# COMPACT_ATOMS: atom_id res chain seq x y z
N MET A 1 58.80 -11.92 22.49
CA MET A 1 59.40 -10.61 22.12
C MET A 1 58.51 -9.57 22.80
N LYS A 2 58.91 -8.78 23.82
CA LYS A 2 59.93 -7.68 23.81
C LYS A 2 59.76 -6.81 22.56
N ILE A 3 59.49 -5.50 22.64
CA ILE A 3 60.21 -4.38 23.29
C ILE A 3 59.13 -3.31 23.67
N GLU A 4 58.97 -2.87 24.92
CA GLU A 4 59.72 -1.86 25.71
C GLU A 4 59.33 -0.36 25.49
N ASN A 5 59.38 0.42 26.59
CA ASN A 5 58.94 1.82 26.73
C ASN A 5 60.03 2.85 26.34
N PHE A 6 59.64 4.13 26.11
CA PHE A 6 60.30 5.41 26.45
C PHE A 6 59.47 6.58 25.85
N HIS A 7 59.55 7.89 26.17
CA HIS A 7 60.16 8.77 27.21
C HIS A 7 59.17 9.98 27.25
N LYS A 8 58.69 10.61 28.34
CA LYS A 8 59.27 11.30 29.52
C LYS A 8 60.32 12.41 29.26
N TRP A 9 59.90 13.67 29.49
CA TRP A 9 60.53 14.72 30.35
C TRP A 9 61.03 16.06 29.76
N GLY A 10 60.80 17.12 30.57
CA GLY A 10 61.57 18.36 30.63
C GLY A 10 60.91 19.59 29.99
N PHE A 11 61.13 20.83 30.47
CA PHE A 11 61.74 21.30 31.73
C PHE A 11 61.45 22.80 31.90
N GLY A 12 61.54 23.32 33.12
CA GLY A 12 62.05 24.68 33.36
C GLY A 12 61.09 25.67 34.00
N GLY A 13 61.53 26.32 35.08
CA GLY A 13 60.87 27.46 35.69
C GLY A 13 61.87 28.51 36.18
N LEU A 14 61.36 29.67 36.56
CA LEU A 14 61.96 30.81 37.29
C LEU A 14 60.72 31.54 37.90
N GLY A 15 60.63 31.94 39.17
CA GLY A 15 61.56 32.78 39.93
C GLY A 15 61.30 34.26 39.58
N VAL A 16 61.11 35.23 40.49
CA VAL A 16 61.24 35.32 41.96
C VAL A 16 60.55 36.64 42.42
N TRP A 17 59.96 36.67 43.64
CA TRP A 17 59.77 37.79 44.62
C TRP A 17 59.64 39.27 44.15
N GLY A 18 58.86 40.15 44.77
CA GLY A 18 58.07 40.09 46.01
C GLY A 18 57.85 41.50 46.63
N PHE A 19 57.08 41.57 47.72
CA PHE A 19 56.84 42.74 48.61
C PHE A 19 56.12 43.98 48.03
N GLY A 20 55.20 44.52 48.83
CA GLY A 20 54.47 45.78 48.57
C GLY A 20 54.70 46.80 49.68
N CYS A 21 53.94 47.90 49.68
CA CYS A 21 53.89 48.81 50.82
C CYS A 21 52.59 49.64 50.86
N LEU A 22 51.98 49.73 52.05
CA LEU A 22 50.98 50.74 52.41
C LEU A 22 51.67 52.08 52.68
N LEU A 23 51.06 53.20 52.27
CA LEU A 23 50.99 54.45 53.06
C LEU A 23 50.08 55.52 52.41
N SER A 24 49.29 56.19 53.24
CA SER A 24 48.34 57.25 52.87
C SER A 24 49.03 58.59 52.56
N PHE A 25 48.41 59.46 51.76
CA PHE A 25 48.48 60.92 51.98
C PHE A 25 47.24 61.68 51.47
N VAL A 26 47.13 62.95 51.88
CA VAL A 26 45.89 63.73 52.03
C VAL A 26 45.64 64.75 50.90
N ILE A 27 44.38 64.84 50.48
CA ILE A 27 43.60 65.98 49.90
C ILE A 27 44.38 67.09 49.15
N LEU A 28 43.98 67.34 47.88
CA LEU A 28 43.83 68.71 47.38
C LEU A 28 42.65 68.83 46.39
N LEU A 29 41.67 69.68 46.71
CA LEU A 29 40.60 70.09 45.80
C LEU A 29 41.02 71.34 45.04
N ILE A 30 41.21 71.24 43.72
CA ILE A 30 41.14 72.39 42.80
C ILE A 30 40.34 71.95 41.57
N GLY A 31 39.21 72.61 41.32
CA GLY A 31 38.37 72.31 40.18
C GLY A 31 38.93 72.89 38.88
N PHE A 32 38.86 72.10 37.81
CA PHE A 32 38.89 72.61 36.45
C PHE A 32 37.57 72.25 35.78
N GLY A 33 36.77 73.27 35.45
CA GLY A 33 35.52 73.06 34.72
C GLY A 33 35.82 72.66 33.29
N MET A 34 35.59 71.39 32.94
CA MET A 34 35.43 71.00 31.54
C MET A 34 33.96 71.10 31.18
N ALA A 35 33.65 71.89 30.15
CA ALA A 35 32.32 71.86 29.54
C ALA A 35 32.14 70.50 28.88
N ALA A 36 31.18 69.71 29.37
CA ALA A 36 30.76 68.49 28.70
C ALA A 36 30.02 68.88 27.42
N THR A 37 30.71 68.85 26.28
CA THR A 37 30.05 68.85 24.97
C THR A 37 29.28 67.54 24.86
N SER A 38 27.95 67.59 24.97
CA SER A 38 27.09 66.46 24.65
C SER A 38 27.23 66.16 23.15
N GLU A 39 28.03 65.17 22.78
CA GLU A 39 28.07 64.69 21.41
C GLU A 39 26.69 64.18 20.99
N VAL A 40 26.29 64.50 19.76
CA VAL A 40 25.01 64.05 19.21
C VAL A 40 25.09 62.54 19.00
N SER A 41 24.28 61.79 19.76
CA SER A 41 24.16 60.35 19.59
C SER A 41 23.44 60.03 18.28
N TYR A 42 24.06 59.16 17.48
CA TYR A 42 23.50 58.60 16.26
C TYR A 42 23.03 57.17 16.52
N CYS A 43 21.88 56.78 15.99
CA CYS A 43 21.60 55.39 15.77
C CYS A 43 22.45 54.88 14.60
N CYS A 44 23.32 53.91 14.86
CA CYS A 44 23.98 53.12 13.84
C CYS A 44 23.14 51.85 13.57
N GLU A 45 22.69 51.62 12.33
CA GLU A 45 22.09 50.33 11.94
C GLU A 45 23.07 49.19 12.22
N LYS A 46 24.35 49.42 11.91
CA LYS A 46 25.47 48.55 12.26
C LYS A 46 26.68 49.37 12.64
N THR A 47 27.41 48.97 13.68
CA THR A 47 28.69 49.58 14.07
C THR A 47 29.86 48.93 13.35
N THR A 48 31.00 49.60 13.30
CA THR A 48 32.28 49.04 12.81
C THR A 48 32.73 47.83 13.61
N GLY A 49 32.31 47.70 14.87
CA GLY A 49 32.48 46.51 15.71
C GLY A 49 31.50 45.37 15.43
N GLY A 50 30.58 45.51 14.46
CA GLY A 50 29.64 44.46 14.05
C GLY A 50 28.35 44.36 14.88
N ALA A 51 28.18 45.20 15.92
CA ALA A 51 26.93 45.27 16.67
C ALA A 51 25.85 45.98 15.85
N TRP A 52 24.60 45.53 15.97
CA TRP A 52 23.45 46.11 15.25
C TRP A 52 22.63 47.02 16.15
N CYS A 53 22.09 48.09 15.59
CA CYS A 53 21.11 48.97 16.24
C CYS A 53 21.57 49.57 17.57
N VAL A 54 22.80 50.10 17.58
CA VAL A 54 23.42 50.73 18.74
C VAL A 54 23.39 52.25 18.60
N ASN A 55 23.06 52.95 19.69
CA ASN A 55 23.23 54.39 19.80
C ASN A 55 24.71 54.71 20.12
N ASP A 56 25.43 55.31 19.18
CA ASP A 56 26.87 55.59 19.28
C ASP A 56 27.23 56.89 18.55
N LYS A 57 28.52 57.18 18.38
CA LYS A 57 29.04 58.29 17.57
C LYS A 57 28.89 57.98 16.09
N GLN A 58 28.67 59.00 15.26
CA GLN A 58 28.57 58.83 13.80
C GLN A 58 29.78 58.10 13.18
N SER A 59 30.99 58.31 13.72
CA SER A 59 32.22 57.64 13.29
C SER A 59 32.30 56.15 13.66
N ALA A 60 31.45 55.67 14.57
CA ALA A 60 31.36 54.27 14.95
C ALA A 60 30.41 53.49 14.05
N CYS A 61 29.53 54.16 13.28
CA CYS A 61 28.64 53.51 12.32
C CYS A 61 29.42 52.95 11.12
N ALA A 62 29.09 51.73 10.70
CA ALA A 62 29.73 51.08 9.55
C ALA A 62 29.29 51.70 8.22
N ALA A 63 30.25 51.97 7.33
CA ALA A 63 29.96 52.46 5.99
C ALA A 63 29.13 51.44 5.18
N GLY A 64 28.11 51.93 4.47
CA GLY A 64 27.17 51.09 3.72
C GLY A 64 25.89 50.71 4.46
N TYR A 65 25.77 51.08 5.74
CA TYR A 65 24.56 50.90 6.55
C TYR A 65 23.92 52.24 6.92
N ASN A 66 22.64 52.23 7.27
CA ASN A 66 21.90 53.43 7.65
C ASN A 66 22.40 53.99 8.98
N SER A 67 22.36 55.32 9.11
CA SER A 67 22.53 56.01 10.38
C SER A 67 21.70 57.28 10.43
N ALA A 68 21.26 57.67 11.63
CA ALA A 68 20.43 58.85 11.84
C ALA A 68 20.76 59.52 13.17
N PRO A 69 20.74 60.87 13.27
CA PRO A 69 21.02 61.62 14.49
C PRO A 69 19.81 61.60 15.46
N THR A 70 19.37 60.40 15.83
CA THR A 70 18.25 60.12 16.74
C THR A 70 18.46 58.76 17.41
N SER A 71 17.67 58.44 18.43
CA SER A 71 17.75 57.12 19.09
C SER A 71 17.21 56.01 18.19
N CYS A 72 17.82 54.82 18.23
CA CYS A 72 17.45 53.69 17.36
C CYS A 72 15.98 53.28 17.44
N GLN A 73 15.37 53.41 18.63
CA GLN A 73 13.94 53.16 18.86
C GLN A 73 13.00 54.02 17.97
N THR A 74 13.47 55.16 17.47
CA THR A 74 12.70 56.07 16.60
C THR A 74 12.97 55.86 15.10
N THR A 75 13.88 54.95 14.75
CA THR A 75 14.23 54.66 13.35
C THR A 75 13.47 53.44 12.83
N SER A 76 13.11 53.44 11.54
CA SER A 76 12.40 52.32 10.93
C SER A 76 13.27 51.05 10.84
N TYR A 77 14.54 51.19 10.48
CA TYR A 77 15.47 50.07 10.26
C TYR A 77 15.92 49.37 11.56
N CYS A 78 15.88 50.06 12.70
CA CYS A 78 16.15 49.50 14.03
C CYS A 78 14.92 49.41 14.94
N ARG A 79 13.72 49.40 14.35
CA ARG A 79 12.51 49.06 15.09
C ARG A 79 12.60 47.62 15.58
N LEU A 80 12.41 47.43 16.88
CA LEU A 80 12.30 46.12 17.52
C LEU A 80 10.88 45.57 17.29
N GLY A 81 10.79 44.26 17.17
CA GLY A 81 9.56 43.51 16.97
C GLY A 81 9.86 42.01 16.95
N THR A 82 8.93 41.22 16.45
CA THR A 82 9.06 39.76 16.40
C THR A 82 9.59 39.31 15.04
N CYS A 83 10.66 38.54 15.05
CA CYS A 83 11.14 37.82 13.87
C CYS A 83 10.61 36.39 13.86
N TYR A 84 9.97 35.97 12.78
CA TYR A 84 9.43 34.63 12.59
C TYR A 84 10.11 33.91 11.41
N ASP A 85 10.66 32.73 11.68
CA ASP A 85 11.19 31.82 10.66
C ASP A 85 10.09 30.83 10.23
N SER A 86 9.65 30.92 8.96
CA SER A 86 8.60 30.07 8.39
C SER A 86 9.05 28.63 8.05
N GLY A 87 10.34 28.33 8.06
CA GLY A 87 10.90 27.00 7.83
C GLY A 87 11.30 26.26 9.12
N GLU A 88 11.77 26.98 10.14
CA GLU A 88 12.08 26.43 11.46
C GLU A 88 10.89 26.49 12.43
N GLY A 89 9.95 27.41 12.24
CA GLY A 89 8.86 27.70 13.18
C GLY A 89 9.29 28.47 14.44
N ILE A 90 10.45 29.14 14.40
CA ILE A 90 11.04 29.84 15.55
C ILE A 90 10.60 31.31 15.54
N CYS A 91 10.24 31.84 16.70
CA CYS A 91 9.95 33.26 16.91
C CYS A 91 10.94 33.89 17.88
N MET A 92 11.48 35.05 17.50
CA MET A 92 12.44 35.84 18.29
C MET A 92 11.88 37.25 18.48
N GLY A 93 11.31 37.52 19.65
CA GLY A 93 10.95 38.87 20.07
C GLY A 93 12.17 39.78 20.24
N ASN A 94 11.96 41.10 20.37
CA ASN A 94 13.03 42.10 20.47
C ASN A 94 14.08 42.05 19.32
N THR A 95 13.72 41.54 18.14
CA THR A 95 14.62 41.45 17.00
C THR A 95 14.49 42.71 16.12
N PRO A 96 15.61 43.38 15.76
CA PRO A 96 15.57 44.49 14.80
C PRO A 96 15.12 44.02 13.40
N GLN A 97 14.28 44.82 12.73
CA GLN A 97 13.72 44.47 11.42
C GLN A 97 14.76 44.01 10.39
N ARG A 98 15.90 44.73 10.27
CA ARG A 98 16.95 44.35 9.32
C ARG A 98 17.57 43.00 9.64
N VAL A 99 17.87 42.73 10.92
CA VAL A 99 18.49 41.48 11.38
C VAL A 99 17.59 40.28 11.11
N CYS A 100 16.27 40.44 11.23
CA CYS A 100 15.32 39.40 10.85
C CYS A 100 15.39 39.07 9.35
N ASN A 101 15.23 40.10 8.51
CA ASN A 101 15.14 39.96 7.07
C ASN A 101 16.45 39.45 6.45
N ASP A 102 17.62 39.88 6.95
CA ASP A 102 18.94 39.42 6.49
C ASP A 102 19.19 37.94 6.82
N ASN A 103 18.54 37.39 7.85
CA ASN A 103 18.55 35.96 8.18
C ASN A 103 17.43 35.16 7.50
N GLY A 104 16.65 35.76 6.59
CA GLY A 104 15.56 35.10 5.87
C GLY A 104 14.24 34.96 6.65
N GLY A 105 14.15 35.54 7.85
CA GLY A 105 12.92 35.58 8.63
C GLY A 105 11.93 36.66 8.15
N THR A 106 10.66 36.51 8.53
CA THR A 106 9.61 37.51 8.35
C THR A 106 9.46 38.33 9.63
N TRP A 107 9.55 39.65 9.54
CA TRP A 107 9.46 40.54 10.69
C TRP A 107 8.06 41.15 10.85
N ASP A 108 7.56 41.18 12.09
CA ASP A 108 6.30 41.80 12.49
C ASP A 108 6.53 42.84 13.61
N PRO A 109 5.88 44.03 13.57
CA PRO A 109 6.04 45.08 14.59
C PRO A 109 5.42 44.78 15.97
N ARG A 110 4.70 43.67 16.12
CA ARG A 110 4.02 43.24 17.36
C ARG A 110 4.91 42.37 18.24
N GLU A 111 4.52 42.20 19.51
CA GLU A 111 5.15 41.24 20.41
C GLU A 111 4.79 39.78 20.04
N PRO A 112 5.57 38.76 20.46
CA PRO A 112 5.39 37.39 19.96
C PRO A 112 4.01 36.77 20.27
N ASP A 113 3.41 37.14 21.39
CA ASP A 113 2.07 36.73 21.83
C ASP A 113 0.93 37.38 21.04
N GLU A 114 1.20 38.46 20.30
CA GLU A 114 0.24 39.12 19.39
C GLU A 114 0.38 38.65 17.92
N VAL A 115 1.41 37.86 17.59
CA VAL A 115 1.68 37.35 16.24
C VAL A 115 1.05 35.96 16.07
N PRO A 116 0.10 35.74 15.13
CA PRO A 116 -0.59 34.46 14.96
C PRO A 116 0.32 33.26 14.66
N GLN A 117 1.44 33.50 13.97
CA GLN A 117 2.43 32.48 13.61
C GLN A 117 3.32 32.06 14.80
N CYS A 118 3.34 32.86 15.87
CA CYS A 118 4.15 32.68 17.06
C CYS A 118 3.34 32.17 18.27
N GLN A 119 2.03 31.96 18.10
CA GLN A 119 1.20 31.32 19.12
C GLN A 119 1.77 29.92 19.41
N LEU A 120 2.03 29.67 20.69
CA LEU A 120 2.50 28.39 21.18
C LEU A 120 1.31 27.48 21.50
N GLY A 121 1.53 26.19 21.38
CA GLY A 121 0.60 25.13 21.76
C GLY A 121 1.39 23.87 22.09
N CYS A 122 0.72 22.86 22.61
CA CYS A 122 1.40 21.61 22.94
C CYS A 122 1.55 20.74 21.71
N CYS A 123 2.79 20.42 21.36
CA CYS A 123 3.13 19.43 20.34
C CYS A 123 3.39 18.09 21.03
N VAL A 124 2.56 17.07 20.80
CA VAL A 124 2.76 15.72 21.35
C VAL A 124 3.46 14.86 20.28
N ILE A 125 4.51 14.15 20.70
CA ILE A 125 5.39 13.35 19.85
C ILE A 125 5.68 12.04 20.61
N ALA A 126 4.86 11.02 20.37
CA ALA A 126 4.88 9.77 21.13
C ALA A 126 4.82 10.00 22.65
N ASP A 127 5.87 9.62 23.39
CA ASP A 127 5.99 9.76 24.86
C ASP A 127 6.49 11.13 25.33
N GLN A 128 6.68 12.08 24.41
CA GLN A 128 7.24 13.41 24.67
C GLN A 128 6.30 14.53 24.22
N ALA A 129 6.43 15.69 24.86
CA ALA A 129 5.72 16.89 24.45
C ALA A 129 6.64 18.11 24.48
N ALA A 130 6.36 19.06 23.59
CA ALA A 130 7.09 20.32 23.47
C ALA A 130 6.12 21.48 23.28
N PHE A 131 6.23 22.53 24.10
CA PHE A 131 5.41 23.73 23.98
C PHE A 131 6.02 24.69 22.94
N VAL A 132 5.55 24.60 21.70
CA VAL A 132 6.18 25.21 20.52
C VAL A 132 5.13 25.77 19.56
N SER A 133 5.54 26.45 18.49
CA SER A 133 4.61 26.87 17.43
C SER A 133 4.12 25.70 16.57
N LEU A 134 2.97 25.84 15.92
CA LEU A 134 2.43 24.83 14.98
C LEU A 134 3.44 24.43 13.88
N VAL A 135 4.21 25.39 13.35
CA VAL A 135 5.20 25.10 12.30
C VAL A 135 6.40 24.35 12.86
N ARG A 136 6.83 24.67 14.10
CA ARG A 136 7.85 23.89 14.78
C ARG A 136 7.38 22.46 15.04
N CYS A 137 6.13 22.30 15.48
CA CYS A 137 5.54 20.99 15.72
C CYS A 137 5.51 20.14 14.45
N LYS A 138 4.99 20.66 13.34
CA LYS A 138 4.97 19.95 12.04
C LYS A 138 6.35 19.48 11.59
N ARG A 139 7.37 20.30 11.82
CA ARG A 139 8.76 19.95 11.50
C ARG A 139 9.29 18.83 12.40
N LEU A 140 8.98 18.84 13.70
CA LEU A 140 9.36 17.76 14.61
C LEU A 140 8.63 16.45 14.26
N SER A 141 7.31 16.48 14.06
CA SER A 141 6.53 15.30 13.63
C SER A 141 7.11 14.69 12.34
N SER A 142 7.42 15.52 11.35
CA SER A 142 8.05 15.09 10.09
C SER A 142 9.45 14.48 10.26
N LEU A 143 10.24 14.98 11.23
CA LEU A 143 11.59 14.48 11.52
C LEU A 143 11.56 13.10 12.16
N PHE A 144 10.57 12.84 13.04
CA PHE A 144 10.40 11.57 13.74
C PHE A 144 9.48 10.58 13.01
N GLY A 145 8.87 10.97 11.88
CA GLY A 145 7.99 10.10 11.09
C GLY A 145 6.64 9.81 11.75
N VAL A 146 6.19 10.68 12.66
CA VAL A 146 4.92 10.54 13.40
C VAL A 146 3.86 11.51 12.86
N GLU A 147 2.59 11.23 13.15
CA GLU A 147 1.48 12.15 12.87
C GLU A 147 1.59 13.43 13.72
N ASN A 148 0.96 14.52 13.27
CA ASN A 148 1.06 15.82 13.90
C ASN A 148 -0.06 16.05 14.92
N ASP A 149 0.17 15.74 16.20
CA ASP A 149 -0.69 16.14 17.32
C ASP A 149 -0.25 17.52 17.84
N TYR A 150 -1.04 18.56 17.53
CA TYR A 150 -0.83 19.93 17.99
C TYR A 150 -2.08 20.48 18.67
N ARG A 151 -1.98 20.74 19.97
CA ARG A 151 -3.08 21.10 20.86
C ARG A 151 -3.01 22.57 21.24
N THR A 152 -4.07 23.32 20.92
CA THR A 152 -4.19 24.78 21.17
C THR A 152 -4.95 25.12 22.45
N ASP A 153 -5.61 24.13 23.04
CA ASP A 153 -6.30 24.20 24.34
C ASP A 153 -5.31 24.17 25.51
N VAL A 154 -4.15 23.54 25.33
CA VAL A 154 -3.03 23.59 26.26
C VAL A 154 -2.27 24.90 26.07
N THR A 155 -2.31 25.79 27.07
CA THR A 155 -1.84 27.18 26.96
C THR A 155 -0.52 27.48 27.68
N ASN A 156 0.11 26.48 28.30
CA ASN A 156 1.41 26.65 28.95
C ASN A 156 2.26 25.38 28.89
N GLU A 157 3.56 25.54 29.16
CA GLU A 157 4.57 24.48 29.06
C GLU A 157 4.42 23.38 30.12
N VAL A 158 3.96 23.72 31.33
CA VAL A 158 3.82 22.76 32.43
C VAL A 158 2.71 21.76 32.13
N ASP A 159 1.54 22.26 31.72
CA ASP A 159 0.42 21.42 31.29
C ASP A 159 0.78 20.61 30.03
N CYS A 160 1.56 21.19 29.11
CA CYS A 160 2.03 20.46 27.93
C CYS A 160 2.96 19.29 28.27
N ILE A 161 3.90 19.48 29.20
CA ILE A 161 4.74 18.39 29.71
C ILE A 161 3.88 17.36 30.46
N ALA A 162 2.83 17.80 31.16
CA ALA A 162 1.88 16.92 31.83
C ALA A 162 1.07 16.06 30.85
N GLU A 163 0.72 16.54 29.65
CA GLU A 163 0.02 15.75 28.62
C GLU A 163 0.84 14.53 28.14
N ALA A 164 2.13 14.69 27.88
CA ALA A 164 3.00 13.55 27.56
C ALA A 164 3.15 12.60 28.75
N GLN A 165 3.40 13.15 29.94
CA GLN A 165 3.49 12.35 31.16
C GLN A 165 2.18 11.64 31.52
N ALA A 166 1.03 12.15 31.10
CA ALA A 166 -0.27 11.52 31.29
C ALA A 166 -0.39 10.19 30.52
N GLN A 167 0.34 10.03 29.40
CA GLN A 167 0.34 8.80 28.60
C GLN A 167 1.31 7.72 29.11
N ASP A 168 2.17 8.04 30.09
CA ASP A 168 3.02 7.03 30.74
C ASP A 168 2.17 5.88 31.28
N LYS A 169 2.56 4.63 30.97
CA LYS A 169 1.91 3.42 31.48
C LYS A 169 2.60 2.90 32.74
N GLY A 170 1.83 2.32 33.65
CA GLY A 170 2.35 1.82 34.91
C GLY A 170 1.26 1.38 35.88
N ALA A 171 1.71 1.03 37.09
CA ALA A 171 0.86 0.56 38.17
C ALA A 171 0.19 1.74 38.89
N CYS A 172 -1.14 1.85 38.78
CA CYS A 172 -1.96 2.76 39.58
C CYS A 172 -2.44 2.05 40.85
N VAL A 173 -1.79 2.33 41.99
CA VAL A 173 -2.00 1.65 43.27
C VAL A 173 -2.86 2.49 44.19
N TYR A 174 -3.84 1.87 44.85
CA TYR A 174 -4.74 2.54 45.80
C TYR A 174 -5.30 1.57 46.84
N GLU A 175 -5.79 2.10 47.96
CA GLU A 175 -6.45 1.31 49.00
C GLU A 175 -7.98 1.39 48.90
N LYS A 176 -8.63 0.24 49.01
CA LYS A 176 -10.09 0.12 49.08
C LYS A 176 -10.45 -0.98 50.07
N GLU A 177 -11.35 -0.70 51.02
CA GLU A 177 -11.85 -1.70 51.99
C GLU A 177 -10.72 -2.43 52.78
N PHE A 178 -9.62 -1.72 53.06
CA PHE A 178 -8.38 -2.23 53.68
C PHE A 178 -7.56 -3.21 52.83
N GLU A 179 -7.87 -3.34 51.54
CA GLU A 179 -7.06 -4.07 50.55
C GLU A 179 -6.31 -3.08 49.63
N ARG A 180 -5.08 -3.42 49.27
CA ARG A 180 -4.22 -2.62 48.38
C ARG A 180 -4.33 -3.15 46.95
N LEU A 181 -5.18 -2.49 46.18
CA LEU A 181 -5.50 -2.83 44.80
C LEU A 181 -4.58 -2.11 43.82
N CYS A 182 -4.54 -2.60 42.57
CA CYS A 182 -3.80 -1.96 41.50
C CYS A 182 -4.47 -2.15 40.14
N GLU A 183 -4.42 -1.10 39.33
CA GLU A 183 -4.87 -1.05 37.94
C GLU A 183 -3.68 -0.67 37.04
N PHE A 184 -3.40 -1.44 35.98
CA PHE A 184 -2.33 -1.11 35.02
C PHE A 184 -2.91 -0.23 33.91
N THR A 185 -2.58 1.05 33.95
CA THR A 185 -3.29 2.11 33.21
C THR A 185 -2.32 3.26 32.89
N THR A 186 -2.78 4.29 32.21
CA THR A 186 -2.00 5.51 32.01
C THR A 186 -2.01 6.39 33.26
N ARG A 187 -0.99 7.24 33.42
CA ARG A 187 -0.91 8.20 34.55
C ARG A 187 -2.12 9.14 34.59
N GLY A 188 -2.61 9.56 33.44
CA GLY A 188 -3.79 10.43 33.29
C GLY A 188 -5.06 9.75 33.80
N GLU A 189 -5.34 8.53 33.35
CA GLU A 189 -6.47 7.71 33.81
C GLU A 189 -6.37 7.34 35.30
N CYS A 190 -5.16 7.16 35.81
CA CYS A 190 -4.92 6.98 37.24
C CYS A 190 -5.34 8.21 38.07
N GLY A 191 -5.29 9.44 37.52
CA GLY A 191 -5.64 10.66 38.24
C GLY A 191 -4.73 10.98 39.44
N ALA A 192 -3.52 10.41 39.47
CA ALA A 192 -2.55 10.55 40.55
C ALA A 192 -1.68 11.82 40.39
N SER A 193 -2.31 12.99 40.23
CA SER A 193 -1.69 14.21 39.71
C SER A 193 -0.67 14.90 40.65
N GLU A 194 -0.67 14.61 41.96
CA GLU A 194 -0.02 15.49 42.95
C GLU A 194 0.99 14.84 43.93
N LYS A 195 1.17 13.51 43.95
CA LYS A 195 2.06 12.85 44.94
C LYS A 195 2.97 11.78 44.32
N VAL A 196 4.22 12.16 44.06
CA VAL A 196 5.32 11.24 43.76
C VAL A 196 6.07 10.92 45.06
N GLU A 197 5.72 9.83 45.73
CA GLU A 197 6.50 9.35 46.89
C GLU A 197 7.65 8.44 46.44
N ILE A 198 8.86 8.82 46.84
CA ILE A 198 10.08 8.03 46.61
C ILE A 198 10.16 6.95 47.69
N LEU A 199 10.05 5.67 47.29
CA LEU A 199 10.17 4.50 48.16
C LEU A 199 11.54 4.46 48.87
N ASN A 200 11.63 5.04 50.08
CA ASN A 200 12.82 4.94 50.95
C ASN A 200 12.56 5.27 52.43
N GLN A 201 11.35 5.04 52.96
CA GLN A 201 11.12 5.10 54.41
C GLN A 201 9.98 4.20 54.90
N THR A 202 10.18 3.62 56.09
CA THR A 202 9.49 2.42 56.59
C THR A 202 8.14 2.66 57.26
N ASN A 203 7.37 3.66 56.82
CA ASN A 203 5.98 3.89 57.26
C ASN A 203 5.23 4.60 56.14
N LEU A 204 4.58 3.81 55.28
CA LEU A 204 3.82 4.31 54.14
C LEU A 204 2.41 4.72 54.63
N SER A 205 2.20 5.99 54.93
CA SER A 205 0.89 6.51 55.32
C SER A 205 0.07 6.86 54.08
N ILE A 206 -0.43 5.83 53.40
CA ILE A 206 -1.35 5.98 52.27
C ILE A 206 -2.63 6.66 52.77
N SER A 207 -2.89 7.87 52.26
CA SER A 207 -4.23 8.47 52.28
C SER A 207 -5.09 7.72 51.25
N SER A 208 -6.41 7.92 51.23
CA SER A 208 -7.34 7.30 50.26
C SER A 208 -7.14 7.73 48.79
N ASP A 209 -5.94 8.17 48.43
CA ASP A 209 -5.55 8.77 47.15
C ASP A 209 -4.82 7.73 46.29
N LYS A 210 -5.00 7.81 44.97
CA LYS A 210 -4.29 6.94 44.01
C LYS A 210 -2.83 7.37 43.85
N THR A 211 -1.91 6.42 43.76
CA THR A 211 -0.46 6.65 43.50
C THR A 211 -0.02 5.91 42.24
N PHE A 212 0.67 6.60 41.33
CA PHE A 212 1.11 6.03 40.05
C PHE A 212 2.61 5.68 40.05
N TYR A 213 2.95 4.47 39.61
CA TYR A 213 4.32 3.96 39.50
C TYR A 213 4.63 3.64 38.03
N LYS A 214 5.26 4.60 37.33
CA LYS A 214 5.72 4.45 35.94
C LYS A 214 6.63 3.24 35.79
N ASP A 215 6.46 2.46 34.71
CA ASP A 215 7.28 1.28 34.36
C ASP A 215 7.20 0.11 35.36
N TYR A 216 6.24 0.12 36.30
CA TYR A 216 5.97 -1.02 37.20
C TYR A 216 4.73 -1.80 36.74
N LEU A 217 4.79 -3.13 36.91
CA LEU A 217 3.63 -4.01 36.81
C LEU A 217 2.84 -4.02 38.13
N CYS A 218 1.52 -4.21 38.07
CA CYS A 218 0.69 -4.27 39.27
C CYS A 218 1.04 -5.42 40.22
N SER A 219 1.66 -6.48 39.72
CA SER A 219 2.15 -7.64 40.47
C SER A 219 3.55 -7.46 41.10
N ALA A 220 4.14 -6.28 41.02
CA ALA A 220 5.47 -6.02 41.55
C ALA A 220 5.48 -6.13 43.09
N GLU A 221 6.31 -7.03 43.61
CA GLU A 221 6.40 -7.34 45.05
C GLU A 221 6.73 -6.10 45.91
N GLU A 222 7.45 -5.13 45.34
CA GLU A 222 7.80 -3.84 45.96
C GLU A 222 6.58 -2.92 46.18
N LEU A 223 5.48 -3.12 45.46
CA LEU A 223 4.24 -2.34 45.59
C LEU A 223 3.31 -2.89 46.67
N GLY A 224 3.50 -4.13 47.13
CA GLY A 224 2.69 -4.74 48.19
C GLY A 224 1.19 -4.82 47.89
N THR A 225 0.82 -4.97 46.61
CA THR A 225 -0.55 -5.14 46.13
C THR A 225 -1.05 -6.57 46.39
N SER A 226 -2.35 -6.81 46.27
CA SER A 226 -2.92 -8.17 46.30
C SER A 226 -2.80 -8.94 44.97
N CYS A 227 -2.21 -8.34 43.94
CA CYS A 227 -2.14 -8.90 42.59
C CYS A 227 -0.99 -9.90 42.44
N ALA A 228 -1.31 -11.18 42.19
CA ALA A 228 -0.34 -12.23 41.91
C ALA A 228 0.01 -12.27 40.41
N LYS A 229 1.31 -12.33 40.10
CA LYS A 229 1.87 -12.36 38.74
C LYS A 229 1.47 -13.58 37.91
N GLN A 230 1.31 -13.38 36.60
CA GLN A 230 1.31 -14.40 35.55
C GLN A 230 0.33 -15.56 35.78
N THR A 231 -0.92 -15.23 36.12
CA THR A 231 -1.98 -16.21 36.40
C THR A 231 -2.59 -16.81 35.13
N SER A 232 -2.72 -16.03 34.07
CA SER A 232 -3.24 -16.46 32.76
C SER A 232 -2.59 -15.65 31.64
N THR A 233 -2.97 -15.91 30.39
CA THR A 233 -2.58 -15.10 29.23
C THR A 233 -3.80 -14.53 28.51
N THR A 234 -3.58 -13.55 27.64
CA THR A 234 -4.62 -13.02 26.76
C THR A 234 -4.02 -12.41 25.49
N CYS A 235 -4.85 -12.21 24.46
CA CYS A 235 -4.48 -11.45 23.27
C CYS A 235 -4.76 -9.96 23.47
N SER A 236 -3.75 -9.11 23.24
CA SER A 236 -3.91 -7.64 23.24
C SER A 236 -2.98 -7.03 22.20
N GLY A 237 -3.45 -6.06 21.41
CA GLY A 237 -2.65 -5.40 20.37
C GLY A 237 -2.14 -6.30 19.23
N GLY A 238 -2.53 -7.58 19.17
CA GLY A 238 -2.00 -8.59 18.24
C GLY A 238 -1.01 -9.57 18.87
N ASP A 239 -0.44 -9.20 20.03
CA ASP A 239 0.50 -9.96 20.86
C ASP A 239 -0.21 -10.81 21.92
N VAL A 240 0.50 -11.80 22.47
CA VAL A 240 0.12 -12.53 23.68
C VAL A 240 0.79 -11.88 24.90
N PHE A 241 -0.01 -11.49 25.89
CA PHE A 241 0.46 -10.93 27.16
C PHE A 241 0.16 -11.88 28.33
N TRP A 242 1.01 -11.83 29.36
CA TRP A 242 0.63 -12.33 30.69
C TRP A 242 -0.43 -11.43 31.32
N VAL A 243 -1.25 -12.03 32.20
CA VAL A 243 -2.28 -11.33 32.98
C VAL A 243 -2.10 -11.68 34.46
N ASP A 244 -2.17 -10.69 35.33
CA ASP A 244 -2.11 -10.86 36.78
C ASP A 244 -3.48 -11.26 37.39
N SER A 245 -3.50 -11.63 38.68
CA SER A 245 -4.72 -12.09 39.35
C SER A 245 -5.78 -11.00 39.55
N CYS A 246 -5.45 -9.73 39.28
CA CYS A 246 -6.35 -8.59 39.29
C CYS A 246 -6.94 -8.31 37.90
N GLY A 247 -6.48 -9.01 36.86
CA GLY A 247 -6.90 -8.83 35.47
C GLY A 247 -6.06 -7.81 34.69
N ASN A 248 -4.96 -7.32 35.25
CA ASN A 248 -4.09 -6.37 34.57
C ASN A 248 -3.18 -7.07 33.56
N LEU A 249 -2.95 -6.41 32.42
CA LEU A 249 -1.90 -6.83 31.49
C LEU A 249 -0.52 -6.66 32.14
N GLU A 250 0.32 -7.68 32.00
CA GLU A 250 1.74 -7.65 32.31
C GLU A 250 2.55 -7.52 31.01
N ASN A 251 3.82 -7.93 31.00
CA ASN A 251 4.62 -8.00 29.78
C ASN A 251 4.21 -9.19 28.90
N VAL A 252 4.71 -9.16 27.66
CA VAL A 252 4.54 -10.22 26.66
C VAL A 252 4.86 -11.62 27.22
N TYR A 253 4.09 -12.60 26.76
CA TYR A 253 4.24 -13.99 27.12
C TYR A 253 5.60 -14.57 26.67
N SER A 254 6.19 -15.36 27.56
CA SER A 254 7.35 -16.22 27.30
C SER A 254 7.25 -17.40 28.26
N SER A 255 7.67 -18.59 27.83
CA SER A 255 7.78 -19.73 28.75
C SER A 255 8.79 -19.48 29.87
N ASP A 256 9.76 -18.59 29.67
CA ASP A 256 10.56 -18.00 30.75
C ASP A 256 9.73 -16.93 31.47
N LYS A 257 8.89 -17.40 32.40
CA LYS A 257 8.08 -16.56 33.30
C LYS A 257 8.93 -15.50 34.02
N VAL A 258 10.15 -15.83 34.45
CA VAL A 258 11.03 -14.90 35.19
C VAL A 258 11.47 -13.75 34.28
N LYS A 259 11.82 -14.05 33.03
CA LYS A 259 12.17 -13.04 32.03
C LYS A 259 10.98 -12.13 31.71
N SER A 260 9.80 -12.71 31.42
CA SER A 260 8.59 -11.91 31.16
C SER A 260 8.26 -10.99 32.34
N TRP A 261 8.24 -11.49 33.58
CA TRP A 261 7.84 -10.67 34.73
C TRP A 261 8.87 -9.56 35.07
N ASN A 262 10.14 -9.73 34.69
CA ASN A 262 11.22 -8.75 34.86
C ASN A 262 11.24 -8.03 36.22
N ARG A 263 11.11 -8.78 37.33
CA ARG A 263 11.07 -8.22 38.70
C ARG A 263 9.94 -7.20 38.92
N GLY A 264 8.82 -7.35 38.22
CA GLY A 264 7.67 -6.45 38.30
C GLY A 264 7.89 -5.13 37.56
N ARG A 265 8.67 -5.12 36.48
CA ARG A 265 8.89 -3.94 35.62
C ARG A 265 8.39 -4.19 34.20
N VAL A 266 7.89 -3.14 33.58
CA VAL A 266 7.54 -3.14 32.15
C VAL A 266 8.78 -3.44 31.31
N LEU A 267 8.62 -4.16 30.20
CA LEU A 267 9.60 -4.36 29.14
C LEU A 267 8.93 -4.22 27.78
N GLU A 268 9.69 -3.75 26.80
CA GLU A 268 9.30 -3.86 25.40
C GLU A 268 9.17 -5.33 24.98
N SER A 269 8.16 -5.65 24.16
CA SER A 269 7.89 -7.01 23.65
C SER A 269 9.15 -7.70 23.13
N ASP A 270 9.96 -6.93 22.39
CA ASP A 270 11.14 -7.37 21.68
C ASP A 270 12.38 -7.56 22.57
N GLU A 271 12.33 -7.15 23.84
CA GLU A 271 13.31 -7.50 24.86
C GLU A 271 12.95 -8.81 25.57
N VAL A 272 11.65 -9.09 25.73
CA VAL A 272 11.12 -10.33 26.34
C VAL A 272 11.37 -11.53 25.44
N CYS A 273 10.94 -11.47 24.19
CA CYS A 273 11.30 -12.45 23.15
C CYS A 273 11.19 -11.79 21.77
N LYS A 274 12.01 -12.22 20.80
CA LYS A 274 11.95 -11.64 19.46
C LYS A 274 10.71 -12.09 18.72
N ALA A 275 10.15 -11.17 17.92
CA ALA A 275 9.10 -11.45 16.95
C ALA A 275 9.45 -12.70 16.12
N ASN A 276 8.45 -13.56 15.88
CA ASN A 276 8.69 -14.90 15.32
C ASN A 276 7.65 -15.30 14.27
N ASP A 277 8.01 -16.23 13.40
CA ASP A 277 7.17 -16.77 12.33
C ASP A 277 6.15 -17.81 12.83
N GLY A 278 5.95 -17.95 14.14
CA GLY A 278 5.08 -18.97 14.75
C GLY A 278 5.74 -20.34 14.89
N SER A 279 7.05 -20.44 14.59
CA SER A 279 7.85 -21.62 14.96
C SER A 279 8.09 -21.73 16.47
N ASN A 280 7.96 -20.62 17.21
CA ASN A 280 8.14 -20.58 18.66
C ASN A 280 6.84 -20.21 19.39
N MET A 281 6.00 -21.21 19.63
CA MET A 281 4.77 -21.08 20.42
C MET A 281 5.02 -20.57 21.86
N ASN A 282 6.26 -20.66 22.37
CA ASN A 282 6.63 -20.19 23.71
C ASN A 282 7.06 -18.71 23.75
N CYS A 283 6.71 -17.92 22.74
CA CYS A 283 6.91 -16.48 22.66
C CYS A 283 5.61 -15.80 22.23
N GLY A 284 5.23 -14.73 22.93
CA GLY A 284 4.02 -13.96 22.70
C GLY A 284 4.20 -12.70 21.83
N ASN A 285 5.42 -12.40 21.40
CA ASN A 285 5.71 -11.31 20.47
C ASN A 285 5.37 -11.81 19.06
N CYS A 286 4.20 -11.41 18.58
CA CYS A 286 3.61 -11.82 17.32
C CYS A 286 3.75 -10.69 16.31
N ASP A 287 4.07 -11.05 15.06
CA ASP A 287 4.24 -10.09 13.97
C ASP A 287 3.44 -10.57 12.75
N TYR A 288 2.45 -9.77 12.38
CA TYR A 288 1.56 -10.01 11.24
C TYR A 288 2.32 -10.00 9.90
N MET A 289 3.38 -9.19 9.81
CA MET A 289 4.25 -9.10 8.63
C MET A 289 5.20 -10.30 8.54
N LEU A 290 5.50 -10.97 9.66
CA LEU A 290 6.20 -12.26 9.70
C LEU A 290 5.25 -13.47 9.64
N GLY A 291 3.95 -13.25 9.41
CA GLY A 291 2.97 -14.31 9.26
C GLY A 291 2.49 -14.92 10.57
N THR A 292 2.34 -14.13 11.64
CA THR A 292 1.67 -14.56 12.88
C THR A 292 0.62 -13.61 13.42
N ARG A 293 -0.29 -14.15 14.25
CA ARG A 293 -1.25 -13.39 15.05
C ARG A 293 -1.46 -14.09 16.40
N CYS A 294 -1.81 -13.36 17.46
CA CYS A 294 -2.27 -13.99 18.69
C CYS A 294 -3.55 -14.81 18.45
N SER A 295 -3.60 -16.02 19.01
CA SER A 295 -4.75 -16.91 19.01
C SER A 295 -4.81 -17.72 20.31
N GLU A 296 -5.98 -18.26 20.65
CA GLU A 296 -6.16 -19.24 21.72
C GLU A 296 -5.74 -20.64 21.23
N PHE A 297 -5.22 -21.48 22.12
CA PHE A 297 -4.79 -22.84 21.79
C PHE A 297 -5.86 -23.87 22.16
N GLU A 298 -6.66 -24.30 21.17
CA GLU A 298 -7.72 -25.30 21.35
C GLU A 298 -7.23 -26.76 21.43
N GLY A 299 -5.92 -27.00 21.35
CA GLY A 299 -5.34 -28.34 21.29
C GLY A 299 -5.20 -29.04 22.66
N LEU A 300 -5.26 -30.38 22.66
CA LEU A 300 -5.03 -31.19 23.88
C LEU A 300 -3.56 -31.56 24.13
N ILE A 301 -2.69 -31.43 23.11
CA ILE A 301 -1.27 -31.83 23.15
C ILE A 301 -0.46 -30.85 22.29
N GLY A 302 0.71 -30.42 22.76
CA GLY A 302 1.67 -29.62 21.97
C GLY A 302 1.50 -28.10 22.04
N GLY A 303 0.74 -27.59 23.01
CA GLY A 303 0.51 -26.15 23.19
C GLY A 303 1.69 -25.36 23.79
N PRO A 304 1.54 -24.03 23.89
CA PRO A 304 2.49 -23.16 24.57
C PRO A 304 2.66 -23.54 26.05
N SER A 305 3.86 -23.37 26.61
CA SER A 305 4.15 -23.80 27.98
C SER A 305 3.54 -22.85 29.02
N GLY A 306 2.50 -23.31 29.70
CA GLY A 306 1.87 -22.61 30.83
C GLY A 306 1.04 -21.38 30.44
N SER A 307 0.54 -21.35 29.20
CA SER A 307 -0.33 -20.33 28.63
C SER A 307 -1.40 -21.02 27.79
N ASP A 308 -2.52 -20.34 27.57
CA ASP A 308 -3.62 -20.79 26.70
C ASP A 308 -3.63 -20.03 25.36
N ASN A 309 -2.64 -19.15 25.11
CA ASN A 309 -2.55 -18.29 23.93
C ASN A 309 -1.14 -18.34 23.31
N TYR A 310 -1.04 -18.16 22.00
CA TYR A 310 0.23 -18.21 21.27
C TYR A 310 0.18 -17.40 19.98
N CYS A 311 1.36 -17.11 19.41
CA CYS A 311 1.47 -16.60 18.05
C CYS A 311 1.19 -17.73 17.04
N GLN A 312 -0.05 -17.80 16.57
CA GLN A 312 -0.49 -18.72 15.52
C GLN A 312 0.05 -18.27 14.16
N LYS A 313 0.56 -19.23 13.37
CA LYS A 313 0.90 -19.03 11.95
C LYS A 313 -0.32 -18.62 11.14
N THR A 314 -0.19 -17.56 10.35
CA THR A 314 -1.18 -17.14 9.34
C THR A 314 -0.83 -17.63 7.93
N GLU A 315 0.23 -18.42 7.78
CA GLU A 315 0.52 -19.20 6.56
C GLU A 315 -0.65 -20.16 6.27
N CYS A 316 -1.14 -20.18 5.03
CA CYS A 316 -2.11 -21.17 4.56
C CYS A 316 -1.41 -22.30 3.81
N VAL A 317 -2.14 -23.39 3.57
CA VAL A 317 -1.77 -24.45 2.62
C VAL A 317 -2.85 -24.50 1.55
N ASP A 318 -2.48 -24.42 0.28
CA ASP A 318 -3.41 -24.50 -0.83
C ASP A 318 -3.80 -25.95 -1.18
N ARG A 319 -4.54 -26.12 -2.28
CA ARG A 319 -5.06 -27.42 -2.72
C ARG A 319 -3.97 -28.37 -3.25
N ASP A 320 -2.85 -27.85 -3.74
CA ASP A 320 -1.70 -28.65 -4.19
C ASP A 320 -0.76 -29.02 -3.03
N GLY A 321 -0.96 -28.40 -1.87
CA GLY A 321 -0.11 -28.57 -0.69
C GLY A 321 1.01 -27.52 -0.59
N ASP A 322 1.01 -26.52 -1.47
CA ASP A 322 1.96 -25.42 -1.42
C ASP A 322 1.59 -24.44 -0.31
N LYS A 323 2.63 -23.95 0.38
CA LYS A 323 2.47 -22.92 1.41
C LYS A 323 2.21 -21.56 0.77
N ARG A 324 1.23 -20.84 1.32
CA ARG A 324 0.86 -19.49 0.91
C ARG A 324 1.05 -18.53 2.08
N ILE A 325 1.73 -17.42 1.82
CA ILE A 325 1.92 -16.35 2.79
C ILE A 325 0.57 -15.64 2.99
N ASN A 326 0.32 -15.16 4.20
CA ASN A 326 -0.90 -14.41 4.50
C ASN A 326 -1.08 -13.20 3.56
N GLY A 327 -2.27 -13.05 2.99
CA GLY A 327 -2.62 -12.06 1.98
C GLY A 327 -2.32 -12.47 0.54
N GLU A 328 -1.59 -13.56 0.29
CA GLU A 328 -1.37 -14.04 -1.08
C GLU A 328 -2.68 -14.49 -1.74
N SER A 329 -2.74 -14.37 -3.06
CA SER A 329 -3.88 -14.84 -3.84
C SER A 329 -3.46 -15.45 -5.18
N TRP A 330 -4.18 -16.50 -5.58
CA TRP A 330 -3.91 -17.31 -6.77
C TRP A 330 -5.22 -17.68 -7.48
N CYS A 331 -5.11 -18.18 -8.71
CA CYS A 331 -6.25 -18.54 -9.54
C CYS A 331 -6.45 -20.06 -9.59
N VAL A 332 -7.70 -20.50 -9.39
CA VAL A 332 -8.10 -21.90 -9.58
C VAL A 332 -9.31 -21.98 -10.52
N ALA A 333 -9.41 -23.12 -11.24
CA ALA A 333 -10.47 -23.35 -12.21
C ALA A 333 -11.20 -24.68 -11.93
N GLY A 334 -12.53 -24.64 -11.96
CA GLY A 334 -13.36 -25.84 -11.79
C GLY A 334 -13.27 -26.48 -10.39
N SER A 335 -13.50 -27.79 -10.33
CA SER A 335 -13.82 -28.52 -9.10
C SER A 335 -12.63 -29.11 -8.34
N GLY A 336 -11.37 -28.90 -8.77
CA GLY A 336 -10.24 -29.45 -8.00
C GLY A 336 -8.82 -29.38 -8.57
N ALA A 337 -8.59 -28.83 -9.76
CA ALA A 337 -7.22 -28.63 -10.25
C ALA A 337 -6.70 -27.24 -9.85
N SER A 338 -5.69 -27.19 -8.99
CA SER A 338 -4.80 -26.04 -8.93
C SER A 338 -3.76 -26.17 -10.04
N MET A 339 -3.24 -25.03 -10.50
CA MET A 339 -2.52 -24.91 -11.77
C MET A 339 -0.99 -25.14 -11.62
N GLY A 340 -0.59 -26.02 -10.69
CA GLY A 340 0.80 -26.38 -10.43
C GLY A 340 1.31 -27.53 -11.32
N GLY A 341 1.68 -27.28 -12.58
CA GLY A 341 2.31 -28.34 -13.37
C GLY A 341 2.70 -28.03 -14.82
N SER A 342 3.99 -28.22 -15.15
CA SER A 342 4.44 -28.33 -16.54
C SER A 342 3.94 -29.64 -17.18
N GLY A 343 2.98 -29.55 -18.10
CA GLY A 343 2.45 -30.75 -18.76
C GLY A 343 1.62 -30.45 -20.02
N VAL A 344 2.29 -30.36 -21.17
CA VAL A 344 1.69 -30.37 -22.53
C VAL A 344 0.73 -29.20 -22.83
N GLY A 345 1.26 -28.04 -23.28
CA GLY A 345 0.37 -26.97 -23.77
C GLY A 345 0.98 -25.61 -24.16
N GLY A 346 2.24 -25.32 -23.82
CA GLY A 346 2.84 -24.00 -24.11
C GLY A 346 2.27 -22.86 -23.24
N PRO A 347 2.69 -21.60 -23.45
CA PRO A 347 2.32 -20.50 -22.57
C PRO A 347 0.95 -19.90 -22.93
N GLY A 348 0.01 -19.90 -21.97
CA GLY A 348 -1.10 -18.94 -21.91
C GLY A 348 -2.51 -19.44 -22.27
N SER A 349 -2.70 -20.69 -22.69
CA SER A 349 -4.03 -21.27 -22.92
C SER A 349 -4.52 -22.08 -21.73
N LEU A 350 -5.21 -21.41 -20.80
CA LEU A 350 -6.14 -22.07 -19.87
C LEU A 350 -7.32 -22.65 -20.67
N GLU A 351 -7.24 -23.91 -21.07
CA GLU A 351 -8.41 -24.62 -21.60
C GLU A 351 -9.35 -24.99 -20.45
N ILE A 352 -10.18 -24.01 -20.06
CA ILE A 352 -11.27 -24.25 -19.12
C ILE A 352 -12.39 -24.98 -19.84
N ALA A 353 -12.63 -26.21 -19.37
CA ALA A 353 -13.70 -27.07 -19.85
C ALA A 353 -15.08 -26.38 -19.86
N PRO A 354 -15.97 -26.70 -20.81
CA PRO A 354 -17.33 -26.19 -20.80
C PRO A 354 -18.05 -26.40 -19.47
N GLY A 355 -18.76 -25.37 -19.01
CA GLY A 355 -19.41 -25.31 -17.70
C GLY A 355 -18.51 -24.94 -16.51
N ALA A 356 -17.17 -24.95 -16.63
CA ALA A 356 -16.30 -24.54 -15.52
C ALA A 356 -16.18 -23.01 -15.37
N ARG A 357 -15.87 -22.61 -14.13
CA ARG A 357 -15.81 -21.24 -13.61
C ARG A 357 -14.44 -20.97 -12.97
N TYR A 358 -14.02 -19.72 -12.99
CA TYR A 358 -12.84 -19.22 -12.28
C TYR A 358 -13.16 -18.90 -10.82
N TYR A 359 -12.20 -19.15 -9.94
CA TYR A 359 -12.20 -18.66 -8.56
C TYR A 359 -10.85 -18.01 -8.27
N ARG A 360 -10.88 -16.93 -7.50
CA ARG A 360 -9.71 -16.42 -6.77
C ARG A 360 -9.69 -17.10 -5.42
N GLU A 361 -8.56 -17.68 -5.05
CA GLU A 361 -8.31 -18.08 -3.67
C GLU A 361 -7.38 -17.04 -3.02
N VAL A 362 -7.60 -16.78 -1.74
CA VAL A 362 -6.84 -15.81 -0.94
C VAL A 362 -6.47 -16.46 0.38
N CYS A 363 -5.19 -16.45 0.74
CA CYS A 363 -4.77 -16.82 2.08
C CYS A 363 -5.13 -15.67 3.03
N SER A 364 -5.94 -15.93 4.04
CA SER A 364 -6.39 -14.95 5.02
C SER A 364 -6.30 -15.59 6.40
N ASP A 365 -5.35 -15.14 7.21
CA ASP A 365 -5.24 -15.50 8.62
C ASP A 365 -5.08 -17.01 8.90
N GLY A 366 -4.42 -17.74 7.99
CA GLY A 366 -4.24 -19.19 8.05
C GLY A 366 -5.36 -20.00 7.37
N GLU A 367 -6.42 -19.34 6.90
CA GLU A 367 -7.52 -19.98 6.17
C GLU A 367 -7.54 -19.57 4.69
N VAL A 368 -7.77 -20.53 3.79
CA VAL A 368 -7.97 -20.26 2.36
C VAL A 368 -9.41 -19.82 2.13
N ARG A 369 -9.61 -18.57 1.73
CA ARG A 369 -10.90 -18.01 1.35
C ARG A 369 -11.09 -18.11 -0.16
N VAL A 370 -12.21 -18.68 -0.58
CA VAL A 370 -12.53 -18.92 -2.00
C VAL A 370 -13.57 -17.91 -2.48
N GLU A 371 -13.24 -17.17 -3.54
CA GLU A 371 -14.08 -16.13 -4.12
C GLU A 371 -14.37 -16.43 -5.60
N PRO A 372 -15.62 -16.69 -6.00
CA PRO A 372 -15.96 -16.97 -7.39
C PRO A 372 -15.90 -15.69 -8.24
N CYS A 373 -15.23 -15.75 -9.39
CA CYS A 373 -15.39 -14.74 -10.44
C CYS A 373 -16.79 -14.85 -11.09
N ALA A 374 -17.19 -13.90 -11.93
CA ALA A 374 -18.50 -13.91 -12.58
C ALA A 374 -18.84 -15.21 -13.36
N ASP A 375 -20.13 -15.55 -13.39
CA ASP A 375 -20.67 -16.72 -14.09
C ASP A 375 -20.39 -16.69 -15.61
N TYR A 376 -20.45 -17.85 -16.25
CA TYR A 376 -20.26 -18.01 -17.70
C TYR A 376 -18.95 -17.41 -18.22
N ARG A 377 -17.88 -17.39 -17.40
CA ARG A 377 -16.57 -16.83 -17.74
C ARG A 377 -16.66 -15.38 -18.28
N ASN A 378 -17.65 -14.62 -17.79
CA ASN A 378 -17.73 -13.16 -18.00
C ASN A 378 -16.58 -12.44 -17.30
N GLU A 379 -16.00 -13.06 -16.27
CA GLU A 379 -14.70 -12.72 -15.70
C GLU A 379 -13.77 -13.92 -15.77
N VAL A 380 -12.48 -13.62 -15.89
CA VAL A 380 -11.36 -14.54 -15.82
C VAL A 380 -10.54 -14.20 -14.58
N CYS A 381 -10.04 -15.21 -13.86
CA CYS A 381 -9.03 -14.95 -12.84
C CYS A 381 -7.67 -14.84 -13.53
N LEU A 382 -6.94 -13.75 -13.24
CA LEU A 382 -5.54 -13.57 -13.63
C LEU A 382 -4.68 -13.48 -12.39
N GLU A 383 -3.56 -14.18 -12.40
CA GLU A 383 -2.55 -14.16 -11.35
C GLU A 383 -1.21 -13.58 -11.83
N GLY A 384 -0.43 -13.12 -10.87
CA GLY A 384 0.90 -12.58 -11.03
C GLY A 384 1.67 -12.69 -9.72
N SER A 385 2.89 -12.16 -9.70
CA SER A 385 3.70 -12.10 -8.47
C SER A 385 4.47 -10.80 -8.39
N ILE A 386 4.69 -10.35 -7.16
CA ILE A 386 5.52 -9.18 -6.84
C ILE A 386 6.80 -9.71 -6.16
N ASP A 387 7.97 -9.32 -6.66
CA ASP A 387 9.24 -9.64 -6.01
C ASP A 387 9.40 -8.74 -4.75
N THR A 388 9.47 -9.36 -3.58
CA THR A 388 9.69 -8.70 -2.29
C THR A 388 11.02 -9.14 -1.66
N THR A 389 11.47 -8.46 -0.60
CA THR A 389 12.63 -8.88 0.19
C THR A 389 12.45 -10.24 0.86
N GLY A 390 11.21 -10.69 1.08
CA GLY A 390 10.88 -12.01 1.61
C GLY A 390 10.72 -13.12 0.56
N GLY A 391 10.82 -12.78 -0.73
CA GLY A 391 10.54 -13.69 -1.84
C GLY A 391 9.41 -13.18 -2.74
N LYS A 392 8.88 -14.05 -3.59
CA LYS A 392 7.73 -13.73 -4.45
C LYS A 392 6.44 -13.76 -3.63
N PHE A 393 5.63 -12.72 -3.78
CA PHE A 393 4.29 -12.64 -3.22
C PHE A 393 3.26 -12.79 -4.33
N GLY A 394 2.44 -13.83 -4.29
CA GLY A 394 1.39 -14.14 -5.26
C GLY A 394 0.18 -13.22 -5.15
N THR A 395 -0.29 -12.71 -6.28
CA THR A 395 -1.47 -11.83 -6.35
C THR A 395 -2.42 -12.26 -7.47
N ALA A 396 -3.72 -12.33 -7.19
CA ALA A 396 -4.73 -12.66 -8.18
C ALA A 396 -5.95 -11.73 -8.15
N ALA A 397 -6.60 -11.57 -9.31
CA ALA A 397 -7.82 -10.78 -9.46
C ALA A 397 -8.76 -11.38 -10.52
N CYS A 398 -10.06 -11.41 -10.21
CA CYS A 398 -11.11 -11.56 -11.21
C CYS A 398 -11.18 -10.27 -12.05
N ARG A 399 -11.17 -10.42 -13.37
CA ARG A 399 -11.23 -9.30 -14.33
C ARG A 399 -12.14 -9.67 -15.49
N VAL A 400 -12.90 -8.72 -16.01
CA VAL A 400 -13.80 -8.91 -17.17
C VAL A 400 -13.07 -9.56 -18.34
N ASN A 401 -13.71 -10.56 -18.94
CA ASN A 401 -13.25 -11.26 -20.14
C ASN A 401 -13.62 -10.45 -21.41
N ARG A 402 -12.61 -9.92 -22.11
CA ARG A 402 -12.75 -9.00 -23.25
C ARG A 402 -12.58 -9.73 -24.58
N TRP A 403 -13.47 -10.69 -24.80
CA TRP A 403 -13.45 -11.61 -25.94
C TRP A 403 -14.29 -11.13 -27.14
N GLN A 404 -15.22 -10.19 -26.92
CA GLN A 404 -16.33 -9.88 -27.82
C GLN A 404 -15.88 -9.38 -29.21
N GLU A 405 -14.71 -8.74 -29.27
CA GLU A 405 -14.17 -8.17 -30.51
C GLU A 405 -13.18 -9.09 -31.25
N CYS A 406 -12.79 -10.25 -30.69
CA CYS A 406 -11.71 -11.07 -31.25
C CYS A 406 -11.98 -11.45 -32.72
N VAL A 407 -13.16 -12.01 -33.02
CA VAL A 407 -13.51 -12.51 -34.37
C VAL A 407 -13.54 -11.40 -35.44
N MET A 408 -13.73 -10.16 -35.02
CA MET A 408 -13.71 -8.99 -35.91
C MET A 408 -12.29 -8.59 -36.33
N GLN A 409 -11.25 -9.00 -35.59
CA GLN A 409 -9.87 -8.65 -35.94
C GLN A 409 -9.41 -9.49 -37.14
N THR A 410 -8.85 -8.80 -38.14
CA THR A 410 -8.21 -9.38 -39.33
C THR A 410 -6.70 -9.22 -39.33
N ASP A 411 -6.17 -8.38 -38.46
CA ASP A 411 -4.74 -8.20 -38.25
C ASP A 411 -4.28 -8.92 -36.96
N LYS A 412 -3.05 -9.41 -37.00
CA LYS A 412 -2.48 -10.21 -35.92
C LYS A 412 -2.03 -9.37 -34.72
N ASP A 413 -1.49 -8.18 -34.95
CA ASP A 413 -1.02 -7.31 -33.87
C ASP A 413 -2.21 -6.67 -33.14
N ASP A 414 -3.26 -6.27 -33.88
CA ASP A 414 -4.54 -5.85 -33.29
C ASP A 414 -5.22 -6.99 -32.51
N CYS A 415 -5.11 -8.24 -32.95
CA CYS A 415 -5.62 -9.40 -32.22
C CYS A 415 -4.88 -9.61 -30.88
N LEU A 416 -3.55 -9.56 -30.90
CA LEU A 416 -2.69 -9.86 -29.75
C LEU A 416 -2.52 -8.66 -28.80
N ASN A 417 -3.26 -7.58 -29.00
CA ASN A 417 -3.24 -6.39 -28.15
C ASN A 417 -3.93 -6.64 -26.79
N ILE A 418 -3.14 -7.10 -25.81
CA ILE A 418 -3.60 -7.39 -24.45
C ILE A 418 -4.11 -6.17 -23.67
N ASP A 419 -3.80 -4.94 -24.09
CA ASP A 419 -4.36 -3.74 -23.44
C ASP A 419 -5.84 -3.57 -23.76
N ARG A 420 -6.29 -4.05 -24.93
CA ARG A 420 -7.67 -3.91 -25.41
C ARG A 420 -8.52 -5.16 -25.24
N ARG A 421 -7.95 -6.35 -25.49
CA ARG A 421 -8.73 -7.58 -25.68
C ARG A 421 -7.99 -8.82 -25.19
N ASP A 422 -8.74 -9.91 -25.04
CA ASP A 422 -8.24 -11.17 -24.49
C ASP A 422 -8.32 -12.28 -25.55
N CYS A 423 -7.51 -12.13 -26.60
CA CYS A 423 -7.57 -12.96 -27.81
C CYS A 423 -6.26 -13.70 -28.09
N LYS A 424 -6.35 -14.76 -28.89
CA LYS A 424 -5.22 -15.52 -29.47
C LYS A 424 -5.35 -15.60 -30.98
N TRP A 425 -4.21 -15.67 -31.68
CA TRP A 425 -4.16 -15.84 -33.13
C TRP A 425 -3.94 -17.32 -33.49
N MET A 426 -4.87 -17.89 -34.24
CA MET A 426 -4.83 -19.28 -34.73
C MET A 426 -4.54 -19.33 -36.24
N PRO A 427 -4.03 -20.46 -36.76
CA PRO A 427 -3.92 -20.70 -38.20
C PRO A 427 -5.25 -20.55 -38.94
N SER A 428 -5.19 -20.25 -40.23
CA SER A 428 -6.37 -20.19 -41.10
C SER A 428 -7.00 -21.58 -41.27
N VAL A 429 -8.33 -21.70 -41.12
CA VAL A 429 -9.05 -22.94 -41.44
C VAL A 429 -9.66 -22.84 -42.83
N LEU A 430 -9.25 -23.76 -43.71
CA LEU A 430 -9.70 -23.79 -45.09
C LEU A 430 -11.23 -24.01 -45.17
N GLY A 431 -11.92 -23.18 -45.96
CA GLY A 431 -13.38 -23.24 -46.09
C GLY A 431 -14.18 -22.62 -44.94
N MET A 432 -13.52 -22.02 -43.92
CA MET A 432 -14.19 -21.29 -42.85
C MET A 432 -14.40 -19.81 -43.23
N VAL A 433 -15.60 -19.27 -42.97
CA VAL A 433 -15.96 -17.87 -43.27
C VAL A 433 -16.53 -17.20 -42.01
N LEU A 434 -15.67 -16.45 -41.30
CA LEU A 434 -15.99 -15.83 -40.02
C LEU A 434 -16.67 -14.46 -40.19
N GLY A 435 -17.63 -14.14 -39.33
CA GLY A 435 -18.45 -12.92 -39.43
C GLY A 435 -19.45 -12.90 -40.60
N GLY A 436 -19.43 -13.91 -41.47
CA GLY A 436 -20.35 -14.07 -42.59
C GLY A 436 -21.67 -14.73 -42.19
N ALA A 437 -22.41 -14.16 -41.23
CA ALA A 437 -23.75 -14.62 -40.93
C ALA A 437 -24.66 -14.44 -42.16
N THR A 438 -25.05 -15.53 -42.80
CA THR A 438 -26.05 -15.50 -43.87
C THR A 438 -27.33 -14.85 -43.37
N GLN A 439 -27.80 -13.88 -44.15
CA GLN A 439 -28.93 -13.01 -43.84
C GLN A 439 -30.22 -13.80 -43.55
N SER A 440 -30.55 -13.96 -42.27
CA SER A 440 -31.93 -14.15 -41.79
C SER A 440 -32.12 -13.40 -40.47
N ASP A 441 -32.98 -12.38 -40.51
CA ASP A 441 -33.63 -11.70 -39.39
C ASP A 441 -32.77 -10.88 -38.41
N SER A 442 -32.47 -9.66 -38.87
CA SER A 442 -32.68 -8.39 -38.14
C SER A 442 -32.78 -8.44 -36.60
N ALA A 443 -31.68 -8.10 -35.91
CA ALA A 443 -31.75 -7.48 -34.59
C ALA A 443 -30.63 -6.43 -34.44
N THR A 444 -31.02 -5.15 -34.33
CA THR A 444 -30.11 -4.03 -34.09
C THR A 444 -29.56 -4.10 -32.66
N TYR A 445 -28.26 -4.38 -32.50
CA TYR A 445 -27.63 -4.37 -31.19
C TYR A 445 -27.47 -2.94 -30.66
N SER A 446 -28.15 -2.65 -29.55
CA SER A 446 -27.99 -1.43 -28.76
C SER A 446 -27.12 -1.72 -27.54
N ASN A 447 -26.07 -0.92 -27.32
CA ASN A 447 -25.17 -1.03 -26.18
C ASN A 447 -25.89 -0.70 -24.84
N PRO A 448 -25.99 -1.62 -23.87
CA PRO A 448 -26.54 -1.35 -22.55
C PRO A 448 -25.47 -0.78 -21.60
N SER A 449 -24.83 0.32 -21.97
CA SER A 449 -24.00 1.12 -21.06
C SER A 449 -24.04 2.61 -21.43
N ALA A 450 -25.20 3.20 -21.17
CA ALA A 450 -25.44 4.64 -21.26
C ALA A 450 -26.55 5.08 -20.29
N SER A 451 -26.41 4.73 -19.01
CA SER A 451 -27.22 5.30 -17.93
C SER A 451 -26.46 5.28 -16.60
N ALA A 452 -26.47 6.42 -15.90
CA ALA A 452 -26.01 6.62 -14.52
C ALA A 452 -24.52 6.34 -14.20
N SER A 453 -23.66 7.31 -14.48
CA SER A 453 -23.05 8.09 -13.38
C SER A 453 -22.46 9.42 -13.88
N THR A 454 -22.70 10.47 -13.10
CA THR A 454 -22.26 11.84 -13.42
C THR A 454 -20.85 12.05 -12.91
N PHE A 455 -19.87 12.16 -13.81
CA PHE A 455 -18.55 12.69 -13.45
C PHE A 455 -18.13 13.79 -14.42
N THR A 456 -18.22 15.03 -13.95
CA THR A 456 -17.70 16.20 -14.67
C THR A 456 -16.33 16.53 -14.13
N ASN A 457 -15.33 16.61 -15.01
CA ASN A 457 -14.13 17.40 -14.74
C ASN A 457 -13.72 18.14 -16.04
N PRO A 458 -13.62 19.48 -16.05
CA PRO A 458 -13.40 20.24 -17.27
C PRO A 458 -11.91 20.53 -17.47
N THR A 459 -11.34 20.15 -18.62
CA THR A 459 -10.30 20.91 -19.36
C THR A 459 -9.82 20.13 -20.59
N THR A 460 -10.26 20.55 -21.77
CA THR A 460 -9.38 20.97 -22.90
C THR A 460 -10.22 21.19 -24.16
N THR A 461 -10.18 22.40 -24.67
CA THR A 461 -10.81 22.82 -25.92
C THR A 461 -9.82 22.71 -27.07
N ASN A 462 -10.15 21.98 -28.14
CA ASN A 462 -10.16 22.51 -29.52
C ASN A 462 -10.45 21.45 -30.61
N THR A 463 -11.51 21.69 -31.39
CA THR A 463 -11.74 21.27 -32.80
C THR A 463 -11.87 19.77 -33.15
N PRO A 464 -12.58 19.42 -34.23
CA PRO A 464 -13.98 19.74 -34.48
C PRO A 464 -14.83 18.47 -34.74
N ALA A 465 -16.16 18.61 -34.80
CA ALA A 465 -17.10 17.51 -34.97
C ALA A 465 -16.82 16.66 -36.24
N PHE A 466 -16.61 15.36 -36.06
CA PHE A 466 -16.58 14.41 -37.17
C PHE A 466 -18.00 13.89 -37.43
N THR A 467 -18.64 14.46 -38.46
CA THR A 467 -19.95 14.00 -38.95
C THR A 467 -19.84 12.59 -39.51
N ASN A 468 -20.72 11.70 -39.04
CA ASN A 468 -20.93 10.36 -39.56
C ASN A 468 -21.17 10.37 -41.09
N PRO A 469 -20.27 9.81 -41.92
CA PRO A 469 -20.56 9.54 -43.31
C PRO A 469 -21.13 8.12 -43.43
N THR A 470 -22.41 8.01 -43.81
CA THR A 470 -22.99 6.76 -44.31
C THR A 470 -22.38 6.42 -45.67
N GLY A 471 -21.14 5.97 -45.66
CA GLY A 471 -20.39 5.49 -46.81
C GLY A 471 -20.67 4.01 -47.05
N SER A 472 -21.68 3.70 -47.85
CA SER A 472 -21.90 2.34 -48.34
C SER A 472 -20.71 1.91 -49.20
N VAL A 473 -19.77 1.16 -48.62
CA VAL A 473 -18.67 0.55 -49.37
C VAL A 473 -19.22 -0.66 -50.12
N VAL A 474 -19.66 -0.42 -51.36
CA VAL A 474 -20.10 -1.48 -52.27
C VAL A 474 -18.87 -2.29 -52.70
N ALA A 475 -18.65 -3.43 -52.07
CA ALA A 475 -17.83 -4.48 -52.66
C ALA A 475 -18.57 -5.04 -53.90
N PRO A 476 -17.87 -5.29 -55.02
CA PRO A 476 -18.53 -5.63 -56.29
C PRO A 476 -19.06 -7.06 -56.27
N ILE A 477 -20.33 -7.22 -55.93
CA ILE A 477 -21.08 -8.43 -56.27
C ILE A 477 -21.38 -8.37 -57.77
N THR A 478 -20.65 -9.16 -58.57
CA THR A 478 -20.94 -9.38 -59.99
C THR A 478 -22.19 -10.25 -60.16
N GLY A 479 -23.36 -9.69 -59.82
CA GLY A 479 -24.66 -10.25 -60.09
C GLY A 479 -25.25 -9.64 -61.37
N ASN A 480 -24.91 -10.19 -62.53
CA ASN A 480 -25.49 -9.75 -63.80
C ASN A 480 -27.01 -9.96 -63.80
N SER A 481 -27.74 -8.88 -64.05
CA SER A 481 -29.20 -8.92 -64.20
C SER A 481 -29.56 -9.53 -65.56
N ILE A 482 -30.26 -10.66 -65.57
CA ILE A 482 -30.68 -11.32 -66.82
C ILE A 482 -31.92 -10.61 -67.39
N PHE A 483 -31.75 -9.99 -68.55
CA PHE A 483 -32.81 -9.71 -69.52
C PHE A 483 -32.30 -9.96 -70.94
N GLY A 484 -32.57 -11.15 -71.47
CA GLY A 484 -32.52 -11.48 -72.91
C GLY A 484 -31.18 -11.97 -73.46
N GLY A 485 -31.24 -13.06 -74.23
CA GLY A 485 -30.13 -13.59 -75.04
C GLY A 485 -29.67 -14.97 -74.61
N ASP A 486 -29.78 -15.96 -75.50
CA ASP A 486 -29.24 -17.30 -75.30
C ASP A 486 -27.71 -17.28 -75.24
N ASP A 487 -27.13 -17.63 -74.11
CA ASP A 487 -25.80 -18.23 -74.02
C ASP A 487 -25.71 -19.10 -72.75
N LYS A 488 -24.91 -20.16 -72.81
CA LYS A 488 -24.90 -21.19 -71.77
C LYS A 488 -24.28 -20.67 -70.48
N ALA A 489 -25.00 -20.77 -69.37
CA ALA A 489 -24.44 -20.58 -68.04
C ALA A 489 -23.34 -21.63 -67.79
N GLU A 490 -22.10 -21.15 -67.63
CA GLU A 490 -20.98 -21.96 -67.18
C GLU A 490 -21.15 -22.21 -65.67
N GLU A 491 -21.27 -23.47 -65.25
CA GLU A 491 -21.29 -23.82 -63.82
C GLU A 491 -19.93 -23.48 -63.23
N VAL A 492 -19.85 -22.37 -62.49
CA VAL A 492 -18.67 -22.03 -61.70
C VAL A 492 -18.47 -23.14 -60.67
N ALA A 493 -17.35 -23.86 -60.78
CA ALA A 493 -17.03 -24.96 -59.88
C ALA A 493 -17.00 -24.46 -58.42
N PRO A 494 -17.53 -25.23 -57.45
CA PRO A 494 -17.53 -24.82 -56.04
C PRO A 494 -16.10 -24.84 -55.48
N THR A 495 -15.45 -23.69 -55.45
CA THR A 495 -14.10 -23.51 -54.90
C THR A 495 -14.12 -23.40 -53.38
N THR A 496 -13.13 -23.97 -52.71
CA THR A 496 -12.97 -23.80 -51.26
C THR A 496 -12.31 -22.45 -50.96
N THR A 497 -12.99 -21.59 -50.19
CA THR A 497 -12.50 -20.24 -49.87
C THR A 497 -12.65 -19.90 -48.39
N THR A 498 -11.70 -19.16 -47.83
CA THR A 498 -11.80 -18.53 -46.50
C THR A 498 -11.68 -17.01 -46.62
N ASN A 499 -12.34 -16.27 -45.73
CA ASN A 499 -12.16 -14.82 -45.59
C ASN A 499 -11.13 -14.43 -44.50
N ARG A 500 -10.31 -15.40 -44.09
CA ARG A 500 -9.24 -15.28 -43.08
C ARG A 500 -8.00 -16.07 -43.52
N PRO A 501 -7.37 -15.73 -44.67
CA PRO A 501 -6.25 -16.50 -45.23
C PRO A 501 -4.97 -16.43 -44.39
N ASP A 502 -4.72 -15.32 -43.69
CA ASP A 502 -3.48 -15.10 -42.90
C ASP A 502 -3.59 -15.64 -41.46
N GLY A 503 -4.79 -16.07 -41.05
CA GLY A 503 -5.10 -16.57 -39.72
C GLY A 503 -6.37 -15.99 -39.12
N ILE A 504 -6.72 -16.50 -37.95
CA ILE A 504 -8.00 -16.28 -37.29
C ILE A 504 -7.76 -15.76 -35.87
N CYS A 505 -8.33 -14.61 -35.54
CA CYS A 505 -8.38 -14.13 -34.16
C CYS A 505 -9.58 -14.73 -33.41
N VAL A 506 -9.33 -15.42 -32.30
CA VAL A 506 -10.36 -16.00 -31.42
C VAL A 506 -10.14 -15.57 -29.96
N PRO A 507 -11.12 -15.73 -29.06
CA PRO A 507 -10.90 -15.56 -27.62
C PRO A 507 -9.75 -16.45 -27.10
N ASN A 508 -8.90 -15.90 -26.24
CA ASN A 508 -7.92 -16.69 -25.48
C ASN A 508 -8.62 -17.46 -24.36
N PHE A 509 -9.60 -16.81 -23.72
CA PHE A 509 -10.50 -17.42 -22.73
C PHE A 509 -11.90 -17.51 -23.34
N SER A 510 -12.34 -18.71 -23.70
CA SER A 510 -13.65 -18.89 -24.35
C SER A 510 -14.77 -18.39 -23.44
N PRO A 511 -15.78 -17.65 -23.97
CA PRO A 511 -16.93 -17.26 -23.17
C PRO A 511 -17.78 -18.48 -22.82
N GLY A 512 -18.41 -18.46 -21.64
CA GLY A 512 -19.48 -19.38 -21.33
C GLY A 512 -20.74 -18.99 -22.09
N LEU A 513 -21.40 -19.94 -22.76
CA LEU A 513 -22.58 -19.71 -23.58
C LEU A 513 -23.77 -20.50 -23.06
N LYS A 514 -24.88 -19.81 -22.78
CA LYS A 514 -26.15 -20.42 -22.37
C LYS A 514 -26.85 -21.11 -23.54
N PHE A 515 -26.36 -22.27 -23.97
CA PHE A 515 -26.91 -22.99 -25.13
C PHE A 515 -28.34 -23.52 -24.94
N TRP A 516 -28.83 -23.57 -23.70
CA TRP A 516 -30.18 -24.02 -23.32
C TRP A 516 -31.22 -22.89 -23.26
N GLU A 517 -30.82 -21.62 -23.37
CA GLU A 517 -31.71 -20.47 -23.46
C GLU A 517 -31.80 -20.00 -24.93
N GLU A 518 -32.94 -19.43 -25.34
CA GLU A 518 -33.00 -18.74 -26.65
C GLU A 518 -32.10 -17.50 -26.60
N GLY A 519 -31.09 -17.44 -27.46
CA GLY A 519 -30.11 -16.36 -27.43
C GLY A 519 -29.00 -16.49 -28.49
N SER A 520 -27.99 -15.63 -28.35
CA SER A 520 -26.90 -15.49 -29.32
C SER A 520 -25.93 -16.67 -29.38
N ALA A 521 -26.00 -17.64 -28.46
CA ALA A 521 -25.10 -18.80 -28.42
C ALA A 521 -24.99 -19.49 -29.80
N LYS A 522 -26.12 -19.89 -30.39
CA LYS A 522 -26.15 -20.53 -31.72
C LYS A 522 -25.60 -19.63 -32.84
N GLN A 523 -25.76 -18.32 -32.73
CA GLN A 523 -25.20 -17.36 -33.69
C GLN A 523 -23.68 -17.24 -33.54
N ILE A 524 -23.16 -17.24 -32.31
CA ILE A 524 -21.72 -17.19 -32.01
C ILE A 524 -21.04 -18.46 -32.51
N CYS A 525 -21.50 -19.63 -32.06
CA CYS A 525 -20.95 -20.92 -32.48
C CYS A 525 -21.03 -21.11 -34.01
N GLY A 526 -22.13 -20.63 -34.61
CA GLY A 526 -22.37 -20.70 -36.06
C GLY A 526 -21.38 -19.90 -36.92
N GLN A 527 -20.59 -18.98 -36.35
CA GLN A 527 -19.54 -18.26 -37.08
C GLN A 527 -18.35 -19.16 -37.44
N ALA A 528 -18.09 -20.23 -36.66
CA ALA A 528 -17.03 -21.20 -36.92
C ALA A 528 -17.43 -22.31 -37.90
N ASN A 529 -18.58 -22.20 -38.59
CA ASN A 529 -18.96 -23.16 -39.62
C ASN A 529 -17.97 -23.13 -40.78
N ALA A 530 -17.42 -24.30 -41.14
CA ALA A 530 -16.50 -24.47 -42.26
C ALA A 530 -17.07 -25.44 -43.30
N LYS A 531 -16.89 -25.12 -44.59
CA LYS A 531 -17.23 -25.97 -45.72
C LYS A 531 -16.02 -26.11 -46.65
N CYS A 532 -15.34 -27.24 -46.55
CA CYS A 532 -14.23 -27.62 -47.42
C CYS A 532 -14.76 -28.48 -48.57
N VAL A 533 -14.41 -28.15 -49.82
CA VAL A 533 -14.89 -28.82 -51.03
C VAL A 533 -13.75 -29.63 -51.66
N VAL A 534 -14.03 -30.90 -51.94
CA VAL A 534 -13.10 -31.84 -52.56
C VAL A 534 -13.48 -32.03 -54.03
N VAL A 535 -12.54 -31.76 -54.95
CA VAL A 535 -12.78 -31.93 -56.39
C VAL A 535 -12.19 -33.26 -56.84
N TYR A 536 -13.01 -34.05 -57.54
CA TYR A 536 -12.64 -35.37 -58.05
C TYR A 536 -12.59 -35.39 -59.58
N GLU A 537 -11.46 -35.77 -60.16
CA GLU A 537 -11.35 -36.08 -61.58
C GLU A 537 -11.67 -37.57 -61.82
N LYS A 538 -12.60 -37.86 -62.75
CA LYS A 538 -13.02 -39.22 -63.10
C LYS A 538 -12.02 -39.87 -64.07
N GLY A 539 -11.54 -41.06 -63.74
CA GLY A 539 -10.65 -41.84 -64.59
C GLY A 539 -11.36 -42.46 -65.79
N LEU A 540 -10.65 -42.53 -66.93
CA LEU A 540 -11.12 -43.12 -68.20
C LEU A 540 -11.50 -44.62 -68.11
N ILE A 541 -11.07 -45.33 -67.06
CA ILE A 541 -11.27 -46.77 -66.88
C ILE A 541 -11.99 -47.06 -65.54
N GLY A 542 -12.69 -46.06 -65.00
CA GLY A 542 -13.29 -46.10 -63.66
C GLY A 542 -12.35 -45.62 -62.55
N GLY A 543 -12.92 -45.34 -61.39
CA GLY A 543 -12.25 -44.68 -60.26
C GLY A 543 -12.24 -43.15 -60.38
N SER A 544 -11.93 -42.50 -59.25
CA SER A 544 -11.73 -41.06 -59.15
C SER A 544 -10.46 -40.76 -58.37
N LYS A 545 -9.77 -39.68 -58.72
CA LYS A 545 -8.65 -39.12 -57.96
C LYS A 545 -9.06 -37.75 -57.43
N ILE A 546 -8.63 -37.41 -56.22
CA ILE A 546 -8.74 -36.03 -55.73
C ILE A 546 -7.75 -35.16 -56.53
N VAL A 547 -8.20 -34.00 -56.99
CA VAL A 547 -7.38 -33.01 -57.68
C VAL A 547 -7.31 -31.66 -56.95
N GLU A 548 -8.21 -31.41 -56.00
CA GLU A 548 -8.24 -30.23 -55.13
C GLU A 548 -8.92 -30.59 -53.80
N GLY A 549 -8.47 -30.02 -52.68
CA GLY A 549 -9.08 -30.20 -51.36
C GLY A 549 -8.83 -31.56 -50.70
N ALA A 550 -7.66 -32.17 -50.92
CA ALA A 550 -7.30 -33.44 -50.25
C ALA A 550 -7.22 -33.28 -48.72
N GLU A 551 -6.71 -32.14 -48.27
CA GLU A 551 -6.61 -31.68 -46.89
C GLU A 551 -7.98 -31.62 -46.17
N CYS A 552 -9.08 -31.43 -46.90
CA CYS A 552 -10.45 -31.47 -46.34
C CYS A 552 -10.83 -32.84 -45.75
N MET A 553 -10.11 -33.89 -46.13
CA MET A 553 -10.39 -35.29 -45.74
C MET A 553 -9.54 -35.75 -44.56
N GLU A 554 -8.63 -34.92 -44.06
CA GLU A 554 -7.76 -35.21 -42.92
C GLU A 554 -8.43 -34.80 -41.60
N ASP A 555 -8.27 -35.62 -40.55
CA ASP A 555 -8.82 -35.32 -39.22
C ASP A 555 -8.29 -33.97 -38.69
N ALA A 556 -7.05 -33.61 -39.03
CA ALA A 556 -6.41 -32.33 -38.71
C ALA A 556 -7.19 -31.09 -39.19
N TRP A 557 -7.92 -31.17 -40.32
CA TRP A 557 -8.80 -30.09 -40.76
C TRP A 557 -10.00 -29.93 -39.83
N ALA A 558 -10.60 -31.04 -39.41
CA ALA A 558 -11.75 -31.06 -38.50
C ALA A 558 -11.34 -30.64 -37.08
N GLU A 559 -10.16 -31.06 -36.61
CA GLU A 559 -9.54 -30.59 -35.35
C GLU A 559 -9.28 -29.07 -35.37
N SER A 560 -8.73 -28.55 -36.47
CA SER A 560 -8.47 -27.11 -36.63
C SER A 560 -9.78 -26.30 -36.62
N ALA A 561 -10.83 -26.80 -37.29
CA ALA A 561 -12.16 -26.21 -37.23
C ALA A 561 -12.77 -26.27 -35.82
N ASN A 562 -12.56 -27.40 -35.11
CA ASN A 562 -13.03 -27.58 -33.74
C ASN A 562 -12.34 -26.62 -32.77
N GLY A 563 -11.02 -26.41 -32.90
CA GLY A 563 -10.26 -25.49 -32.05
C GLY A 563 -10.69 -24.02 -32.19
N VAL A 564 -11.13 -23.60 -33.38
CA VAL A 564 -11.77 -22.28 -33.55
C VAL A 564 -13.15 -22.28 -32.89
N CYS A 565 -13.95 -23.33 -33.10
CA CYS A 565 -15.29 -23.49 -32.51
C CYS A 565 -15.25 -23.39 -30.97
N THR A 566 -14.46 -24.23 -30.30
CA THR A 566 -14.29 -24.26 -28.83
C THR A 566 -13.71 -22.96 -28.27
N ALA A 567 -12.94 -22.19 -29.05
CA ALA A 567 -12.47 -20.88 -28.65
C ALA A 567 -13.58 -19.80 -28.69
N LEU A 568 -14.58 -19.92 -29.59
CA LEU A 568 -15.72 -18.98 -29.64
C LEU A 568 -16.70 -19.15 -28.48
N GLY A 569 -16.67 -20.29 -27.77
CA GLY A 569 -17.46 -20.53 -26.56
C GLY A 569 -17.69 -22.02 -26.30
N ASP A 570 -18.73 -22.36 -25.52
CA ASP A 570 -19.11 -23.74 -25.18
C ASP A 570 -19.73 -24.50 -26.39
N CYS A 571 -18.95 -24.71 -27.45
CA CYS A 571 -19.31 -25.47 -28.65
C CYS A 571 -18.11 -26.22 -29.22
N GLY A 572 -18.34 -27.06 -30.25
CA GLY A 572 -17.34 -28.04 -30.67
C GLY A 572 -17.48 -29.38 -29.92
N GLY A 573 -16.54 -30.29 -30.15
CA GLY A 573 -16.30 -31.46 -29.32
C GLY A 573 -15.31 -31.09 -28.21
N ALA A 574 -15.67 -31.38 -26.97
CA ALA A 574 -14.90 -30.97 -25.80
C ALA A 574 -15.10 -31.92 -24.61
N VAL A 575 -14.14 -31.93 -23.69
CA VAL A 575 -14.26 -32.55 -22.37
C VAL A 575 -14.84 -31.52 -21.40
N ASN A 576 -15.93 -31.86 -20.69
CA ASN A 576 -16.57 -30.98 -19.73
C ASN A 576 -15.84 -30.97 -18.36
N TYR A 577 -16.31 -30.13 -17.43
CA TYR A 577 -15.68 -29.98 -16.11
C TYR A 577 -15.72 -31.26 -15.23
N ASP A 578 -16.56 -32.24 -15.56
CA ASP A 578 -16.63 -33.58 -14.93
C ASP A 578 -15.70 -34.60 -15.61
N GLY A 579 -14.88 -34.19 -16.59
CA GLY A 579 -13.98 -35.07 -17.33
C GLY A 579 -14.65 -35.91 -18.42
N ALA A 580 -15.92 -35.64 -18.75
CA ALA A 580 -16.67 -36.37 -19.78
C ALA A 580 -16.60 -35.67 -21.15
N TYR A 581 -16.22 -36.41 -22.19
CA TYR A 581 -16.24 -35.93 -23.58
C TYR A 581 -17.68 -35.93 -24.14
N THR A 582 -18.02 -34.89 -24.90
CA THR A 582 -19.25 -34.80 -25.70
C THR A 582 -18.95 -34.32 -27.12
N ASP A 583 -19.66 -34.89 -28.10
CA ASP A 583 -19.70 -34.43 -29.49
C ASP A 583 -20.98 -33.66 -29.85
N ASP A 584 -21.87 -33.37 -28.89
CA ASP A 584 -23.17 -32.71 -29.12
C ASP A 584 -23.02 -31.26 -29.62
N GLY A 585 -21.89 -30.61 -29.33
CA GLY A 585 -21.60 -29.23 -29.70
C GLY A 585 -21.15 -29.02 -31.15
N TYR A 586 -21.03 -30.08 -31.97
CA TYR A 586 -20.70 -29.97 -33.40
C TYR A 586 -21.38 -31.02 -34.28
N LYS A 587 -21.19 -30.90 -35.60
CA LYS A 587 -21.62 -31.90 -36.58
C LYS A 587 -20.69 -31.93 -37.78
N TRP A 588 -19.78 -32.90 -37.81
CA TRP A 588 -18.93 -33.13 -38.97
C TRP A 588 -19.59 -34.11 -39.96
N VAL A 589 -19.66 -33.73 -41.23
CA VAL A 589 -20.29 -34.52 -42.32
C VAL A 589 -19.38 -34.52 -43.53
N VAL A 590 -19.10 -35.70 -44.08
CA VAL A 590 -18.37 -35.92 -45.34
C VAL A 590 -19.25 -36.75 -46.25
N ASP A 591 -19.59 -36.23 -47.44
CA ASP A 591 -20.47 -36.88 -48.43
C ASP A 591 -21.79 -37.45 -47.86
N GLY A 592 -22.38 -36.73 -46.90
CA GLY A 592 -23.61 -37.14 -46.20
C GLY A 592 -23.41 -38.12 -45.04
N ALA A 593 -22.23 -38.74 -44.91
CA ALA A 593 -21.88 -39.57 -43.77
C ALA A 593 -21.41 -38.71 -42.59
N LYS A 594 -21.94 -38.97 -41.38
CA LYS A 594 -21.43 -38.36 -40.15
C LYS A 594 -20.03 -38.89 -39.84
N ARG A 595 -19.15 -38.02 -39.36
CA ARG A 595 -17.83 -38.33 -38.82
C ARG A 595 -17.75 -37.87 -37.35
N ARG A 596 -16.73 -38.33 -36.64
CA ARG A 596 -16.38 -37.94 -35.27
C ARG A 596 -14.88 -37.72 -35.20
N LEU A 597 -14.47 -36.69 -34.47
CA LEU A 597 -13.12 -36.54 -33.95
C LEU A 597 -12.85 -37.72 -32.99
N GLN A 598 -11.65 -38.30 -33.06
CA GLN A 598 -11.23 -39.48 -32.28
C GLN A 598 -10.58 -39.09 -30.95
#